data_AF-A0A537GTE2-F1
#
_entry.id   AF-A0A537GTE2-F1
#
_cell.length_a   1.000
_cell.length_b   1.000
_cell.length_c   1.000
_cell.angle_alpha   90.00
_cell.angle_beta   90.00
_cell.angle_gamma   90.00
#
_symmetry.space_group_name_H-M   'P 1'
#
loop_
_entity.id
_entity.type
_entity.pdbx_description
1 polymer ?
#
loop_
_entity_poly.entity_id
_entity_poly.type
_entity_poly.pdbx_seq_one_letter_code
_entity_poly.pdbx_strand_id
1 'polypeptide(L)' 'MTVQETVAGTEAAKLQTELRDVFSKILGHARRIDMTLALGDTTEALGQVRELEVYLERGLVVLSRPLIQEP' A
#
# COMPACT_ATOMS: atom_id res chain seq x y z
N MET A 1 25.20 12.13 -15.00
CA MET A 1 24.36 11.76 -13.84
C MET A 1 25.27 11.67 -12.64
N THR A 2 24.97 12.44 -11.59
CA THR A 2 25.73 12.40 -10.34
C THR A 2 25.30 11.19 -9.51
N VAL A 3 26.15 10.67 -8.62
CA VAL A 3 25.82 9.50 -7.77
C VAL A 3 24.55 9.74 -6.94
N GLN A 4 24.30 10.97 -6.51
CA GLN A 4 23.08 11.36 -5.77
C GLN A 4 21.81 11.27 -6.62
N GLU A 5 21.86 11.65 -7.91
CA GLU A 5 20.73 11.49 -8.84
C GLU A 5 20.38 10.01 -9.06
N THR A 6 21.39 9.15 -9.15
CA THR A 6 21.20 7.70 -9.34
C THR A 6 20.59 7.03 -8.11
N VAL A 7 20.99 7.43 -6.90
CA VAL A 7 20.43 6.93 -5.62
C VAL A 7 18.99 7.39 -5.44
N ALA A 8 18.71 8.68 -5.67
CA ALA A 8 17.34 9.21 -5.62
C ALA A 8 16.41 8.53 -6.63
N GLY A 9 16.89 8.26 -7.86
CA GLY A 9 16.14 7.51 -8.86
C GLY A 9 15.82 6.07 -8.44
N THR A 10 16.75 5.43 -7.72
CA THR A 10 16.56 4.05 -7.23
C THR A 10 15.56 4.01 -6.07
N GLU A 11 15.65 4.94 -5.12
CA GLU A 11 14.71 5.04 -4.00
C GLU A 11 13.30 5.42 -4.47
N ALA A 12 13.17 6.31 -5.47
CA ALA A 12 11.89 6.65 -6.07
C ALA A 12 11.23 5.43 -6.76
N ALA A 13 11.99 4.61 -7.48
CA ALA A 13 11.48 3.39 -8.12
C ALA A 13 11.03 2.34 -7.08
N LYS A 14 11.76 2.24 -5.97
CA LYS A 14 11.39 1.37 -4.84
C LYS A 14 10.11 1.84 -4.18
N LEU A 15 9.99 3.14 -3.87
CA LEU A 15 8.77 3.74 -3.33
C LEU A 15 7.57 3.48 -4.24
N GLN A 16 7.73 3.69 -5.55
CA GLN A 16 6.66 3.44 -6.53
C GLN A 16 6.22 1.97 -6.51
N THR A 17 7.16 1.03 -6.40
CA THR A 17 6.86 -0.40 -6.33
C THR A 17 6.10 -0.76 -5.05
N GLU A 18 6.53 -0.21 -3.91
CA GLU A 18 5.89 -0.43 -2.61
C GLU A 18 4.46 0.15 -2.58
N LEU A 19 4.26 1.38 -3.09
CA LEU A 19 2.93 1.99 -3.19
C LEU A 19 2.02 1.21 -4.13
N ARG A 20 2.53 0.73 -5.26
CA ARG A 20 1.75 -0.11 -6.18
C ARG A 20 1.27 -1.39 -5.50
N ASP A 21 2.12 -2.06 -4.72
CA ASP A 21 1.74 -3.24 -3.96
C ASP A 21 0.64 -2.92 -2.95
N VAL A 22 0.82 -1.86 -2.14
CA VAL A 22 -0.18 -1.41 -1.16
C VAL A 22 -1.53 -1.10 -1.81
N PHE A 23 -1.55 -0.29 -2.87
CA PHE A 23 -2.81 0.07 -3.53
C PHE A 23 -3.48 -1.13 -4.21
N SER A 24 -2.72 -2.05 -4.78
CA SER A 24 -3.25 -3.30 -5.34
C SER A 24 -3.96 -4.13 -4.27
N LYS A 25 -3.38 -4.23 -3.07
CA LYS A 25 -3.97 -4.95 -1.94
C LYS A 25 -5.23 -4.27 -1.40
N ILE A 26 -5.20 -2.95 -1.21
CA ILE A 26 -6.38 -2.16 -0.80
C ILE A 26 -7.55 -2.39 -1.77
N LEU A 27 -7.30 -2.29 -3.08
CA LEU A 27 -8.32 -2.56 -4.10
C LEU A 27 -8.83 -4.00 -4.07
N GLY A 28 -7.95 -4.96 -3.82
CA GLY A 28 -8.31 -6.37 -3.66
C GLY A 28 -9.27 -6.59 -2.49
N HIS A 29 -8.97 -6.04 -1.32
CA HIS A 29 -9.82 -6.13 -0.14
C HIS A 29 -11.16 -5.41 -0.35
N ALA A 30 -11.15 -4.20 -0.91
CA ALA A 30 -12.38 -3.45 -1.20
C ALA A 30 -13.37 -4.23 -2.08
N ARG A 31 -12.86 -4.89 -3.13
CA ARG A 31 -13.69 -5.75 -4.01
C ARG A 31 -14.24 -6.97 -3.29
N ARG A 32 -13.45 -7.56 -2.38
CA ARG A 32 -13.91 -8.72 -1.59
C ARG A 32 -14.98 -8.32 -0.58
N ILE A 33 -14.87 -7.16 0.05
CA ILE A 33 -15.90 -6.62 0.96
C ILE A 33 -17.24 -6.51 0.22
N ASP A 34 -17.26 -5.90 -0.96
CA ASP A 34 -18.49 -5.76 -1.77
C ASP A 34 -19.09 -7.13 -2.11
N MET A 35 -18.26 -8.06 -2.58
CA MET A 35 -18.68 -9.42 -2.90
C MET A 35 -19.22 -10.17 -1.68
N THR A 36 -18.57 -10.12 -0.52
CA THR A 36 -18.96 -10.88 0.66
C THR A 36 -20.22 -10.30 1.31
N LEU A 37 -20.36 -8.97 1.31
CA LEU A 37 -21.61 -8.32 1.69
C LEU A 37 -22.77 -8.72 0.78
N ALA A 38 -22.55 -8.78 -0.54
CA ALA A 38 -23.56 -9.24 -1.50
C ALA A 38 -23.98 -10.71 -1.28
N LEU A 39 -23.08 -11.54 -0.75
CA LEU A 39 -23.34 -12.94 -0.37
C LEU A 39 -23.93 -13.09 1.04
N GLY A 40 -24.07 -12.00 1.80
CA GLY A 40 -24.55 -12.04 3.19
C GLY A 40 -23.52 -12.52 4.22
N ASP A 41 -22.25 -12.68 3.82
CA ASP A 41 -21.16 -13.08 4.72
C ASP A 41 -20.53 -11.85 5.39
N THR A 42 -21.20 -11.37 6.45
CA THR A 42 -20.76 -10.20 7.22
C THR A 42 -19.50 -10.45 8.04
N THR A 43 -19.22 -11.70 8.41
CA THR A 43 -18.00 -12.07 9.15
C THR A 43 -16.78 -11.92 8.25
N GLU A 44 -16.86 -12.47 7.04
CA GLU A 44 -15.77 -12.32 6.05
C GLU A 44 -15.61 -10.87 5.62
N ALA A 45 -16.71 -10.14 5.40
CA ALA A 45 -16.65 -8.70 5.10
C ALA A 45 -15.89 -7.92 6.17
N LEU A 46 -16.16 -8.18 7.46
CA LEU A 46 -15.45 -7.54 8.57
C LEU A 46 -13.96 -7.93 8.60
N GLY A 47 -13.63 -9.18 8.29
CA GLY A 47 -12.25 -9.62 8.12
C GLY A 47 -11.53 -8.85 7.02
N GLN A 48 -12.17 -8.67 5.85
CA GLN A 48 -11.61 -7.91 4.74
C GLN A 48 -11.45 -6.41 5.06
N VAL A 49 -12.33 -5.82 5.86
CA VAL A 49 -12.17 -4.43 6.36
C VAL A 49 -10.91 -4.29 7.21
N ARG A 50 -10.67 -5.22 8.15
CA ARG A 50 -9.48 -5.18 9.02
C ARG A 50 -8.19 -5.33 8.22
N GLU A 51 -8.15 -6.23 7.24
CA GLU A 51 -7.00 -6.35 6.34
C GLU A 51 -6.79 -5.07 5.51
N LEU A 52 -7.87 -4.43 5.04
CA LEU A 52 -7.80 -3.16 4.34
C LEU A 52 -7.18 -2.06 5.22
N GLU A 53 -7.59 -1.97 6.49
CA GLU A 53 -7.01 -1.03 7.47
C GLU A 53 -5.49 -1.24 7.63
N VAL A 54 -5.03 -2.49 7.75
CA VAL A 54 -3.60 -2.82 7.84
C VAL A 54 -2.82 -2.33 6.60
N TYR A 55 -3.38 -2.49 5.39
CA TYR A 55 -2.72 -1.98 4.19
C TYR A 55 -2.75 -0.45 4.08
N LEU A 56 -3.79 0.22 4.58
CA LEU A 56 -3.81 1.68 4.69
C LEU A 56 -2.71 2.18 5.62
N GLU A 57 -2.57 1.58 6.80
CA GLU A 57 -1.49 1.91 7.75
C GLU A 57 -0.11 1.68 7.13
N ARG A 58 0.07 0.56 6.42
CA ARG A 58 1.31 0.29 5.68
C ARG A 58 1.59 1.35 4.61
N GLY A 59 0.56 1.83 3.91
CA GLY A 59 0.67 2.92 2.94
C GLY A 59 1.18 4.21 3.57
N LEU A 60 0.68 4.56 4.76
CA LEU A 60 1.16 5.72 5.51
C LEU A 60 2.63 5.57 5.91
N VAL A 61 3.04 4.37 6.34
CA VAL A 61 4.45 4.07 6.66
C VAL A 61 5.36 4.18 5.43
N VAL A 62 4.88 3.76 4.25
CA VAL A 62 5.64 3.87 3.01
C VAL A 62 5.80 5.34 2.61
N LEU A 63 4.75 6.16 2.75
CA LEU A 63 4.76 7.59 2.42
C LEU A 63 5.56 8.45 3.39
N SER A 64 5.75 8.01 4.65
CA SER A 64 6.53 8.75 5.64
C SER A 64 8.04 8.56 5.49
N ARG A 65 8.50 7.66 4.59
CA ARG A 65 9.92 7.44 4.35
C ARG A 65 10.51 8.61 3.55
N PRO A 66 11.58 9.26 4.05
CA PRO A 66 12.25 10.31 3.30
C PRO A 66 12.89 9.74 2.04
N LEU A 67 12.74 10.45 0.92
CA LEU A 67 13.34 10.09 -0.37
C LEU A 67 14.86 10.28 -0.40
N ILE A 68 15.41 10.94 0.62
CA ILE A 68 16.82 11.27 0.76
C ILE A 68 17.16 11.01 2.24
N GLN A 69 18.10 10.11 2.53
CA GLN A 69 18.75 10.14 3.85
C GLN A 69 19.57 11.43 3.88
N GLU A 70 19.15 12.41 4.69
CA GLU A 70 19.98 13.57 4.97
C GLU A 70 21.33 13.10 5.56
N PRO A 71 22.43 13.80 5.22
CA PRO A 71 23.79 13.36 5.52
C PRO A 71 24.10 13.21 7.01
#